data_AF-A0A7C7E5D5-F1
#
_entry.id   AF-A0A7C7E5D5-F1
#
_cell.length_a   1.000
_cell.length_b   1.000
_cell.length_c   1.000
_cell.angle_alpha   90.00
_cell.angle_beta   90.00
_cell.angle_gamma   90.00
#
_symmetry.space_group_name_H-M   'P 1'
#
loop_
_entity.id
_entity.type
_entity.pdbx_description
1 polymer ?
#
loop_
_entity_poly.entity_id
_entity_poly.type
_entity_poly.pdbx_seq_one_letter_code
_entity_poly.pdbx_strand_id
1 'polypeptide(L)' 'MLISKINGFKLCREGEEFYVKMPDNTTMVNLCGSKKEVIDELKRWKKEIDSNNPFMLKIENIFIEALAAI' A
#
# COMPACT_ATOMS: atom_id res chain seq x y z
N MET A 1 -0.60 11.56 8.09
CA MET A 1 -2.05 11.27 8.14
C MET A 1 -2.29 9.81 7.80
N LEU A 2 -3.10 9.09 8.59
CA LEU A 2 -3.54 7.74 8.25
C LEU A 2 -4.65 7.83 7.19
N ILE A 3 -4.51 7.09 6.10
CA ILE A 3 -5.49 7.03 5.00
C ILE A 3 -6.37 5.78 5.11
N SER A 4 -5.75 4.61 5.31
CA SER A 4 -6.46 3.34 5.45
C SER A 4 -5.68 2.39 6.36
N LYS A 5 -6.39 1.44 6.99
CA LYS A 5 -5.81 0.42 7.87
C LYS A 5 -6.57 -0.89 7.73
N ILE A 6 -5.84 -1.98 7.52
CA ILE A 6 -6.39 -3.34 7.49
C ILE A 6 -5.36 -4.34 8.01
N ASN A 7 -5.77 -5.25 8.89
CA ASN A 7 -4.92 -6.35 9.41
C ASN A 7 -3.53 -5.90 9.92
N GLY A 8 -3.45 -4.72 10.54
CA GLY A 8 -2.19 -4.15 11.04
C GLY A 8 -1.41 -3.33 10.01
N PHE A 9 -1.64 -3.55 8.71
CA PHE A 9 -1.08 -2.74 7.63
C PHE A 9 -1.76 -1.37 7.62
N LYS A 10 -0.97 -0.32 7.31
CA LYS A 10 -1.43 1.06 7.30
C LYS A 10 -0.95 1.75 6.04
N LEU A 11 -1.87 2.40 5.33
CA LEU A 11 -1.55 3.35 4.29
C LEU A 11 -1.55 4.75 4.90
N CYS A 12 -0.45 5.47 4.76
CA CYS A 12 -0.23 6.78 5.35
C CYS A 12 0.16 7.80 4.26
N ARG A 13 0.01 9.07 4.60
CA ARG A 13 0.45 10.22 3.81
C ARG A 13 1.24 11.19 4.69
N GLU A 14 2.33 11.74 4.17
CA GLU A 14 3.14 12.78 4.80
C GLU A 14 3.52 13.82 3.75
N GLY A 15 2.97 15.03 3.87
CA GLY A 15 3.07 16.04 2.80
C GLY A 15 2.43 15.54 1.50
N GLU A 16 3.22 15.44 0.44
CA GLU A 16 2.83 14.93 -0.88
C GLU A 16 3.14 13.45 -1.08
N GLU A 17 3.84 12.83 -0.12
CA GLU A 17 4.26 11.43 -0.20
C GLU A 17 3.29 10.50 0.51
N PHE A 18 3.23 9.27 0.01
CA PHE A 18 2.41 8.17 0.49
C PHE A 18 3.33 7.02 0.85
N TYR A 19 2.99 6.29 1.90
CA TYR A 19 3.72 5.08 2.24
C TYR A 19 2.89 4.03 2.96
N VAL A 20 3.32 2.76 2.86
CA VAL A 20 2.71 1.62 3.55
C VAL A 20 3.58 1.18 4.73
N LYS A 21 2.96 1.11 5.91
CA LYS A 21 3.54 0.48 7.10
C LYS A 21 2.99 -0.93 7.26
N MET A 22 3.89 -1.87 7.50
CA MET A 22 3.59 -3.25 7.86
C MET A 22 3.07 -3.36 9.30
N PRO A 23 2.52 -4.51 9.73
CA PRO A 23 1.99 -4.71 11.08
C PRO A 23 3.00 -4.43 12.20
N ASP A 24 4.29 -4.63 11.94
CA ASP A 24 5.40 -4.32 12.86
C ASP A 24 5.81 -2.82 12.85
N ASN A 25 5.07 -1.98 12.13
CA ASN A 25 5.31 -0.55 11.89
C ASN A 25 6.55 -0.22 11.07
N THR A 26 7.21 -1.19 10.45
CA THR A 26 8.25 -0.91 9.46
C THR A 26 7.63 -0.45 8.14
N THR A 27 8.35 0.41 7.42
CA THR A 27 7.99 0.86 6.08
C THR A 27 8.89 0.16 5.07
N MET A 28 8.32 -0.34 3.98
CA MET A 28 9.12 -0.83 2.85
C MET A 28 9.40 0.32 1.90
N VAL A 29 10.67 0.55 1.57
CA VAL A 29 11.12 1.70 0.75
C VAL A 29 10.38 1.78 -0.58
N ASN A 30 10.13 0.64 -1.23
CA ASN A 30 9.40 0.57 -2.49
C ASN A 30 7.92 0.98 -2.39
N LEU A 31 7.33 0.91 -1.19
CA LEU A 31 5.97 1.35 -0.91
C LEU A 31 6.01 2.73 -0.25
N CYS A 32 6.87 3.63 -0.74
CA CYS A 32 6.98 5.02 -0.36
C CYS A 32 7.20 5.88 -1.61
N GLY A 33 6.48 7.00 -1.75
CA GLY A 33 6.65 7.94 -2.86
C GLY A 33 5.36 8.66 -3.22
N SER A 34 5.26 9.15 -4.45
CA SER A 34 4.03 9.74 -4.96
C SER A 34 2.88 8.71 -4.99
N LYS A 35 1.63 9.20 -4.99
CA LYS A 35 0.43 8.35 -5.13
C LYS A 35 0.55 7.38 -6.32
N LYS A 36 1.08 7.85 -7.45
CA LYS A 36 1.23 7.04 -8.66
C LYS A 36 2.27 5.93 -8.45
N GLU A 37 3.44 6.25 -7.92
CA GLU A 37 4.50 5.26 -7.65
C GLU A 37 4.02 4.17 -6.70
N VAL A 38 3.33 4.52 -5.63
CA VAL A 38 2.81 3.54 -4.67
C VAL A 38 1.73 2.65 -5.32
N ILE A 39 0.82 3.21 -6.13
CA ILE A 39 -0.17 2.40 -6.86
C ILE A 39 0.50 1.43 -7.84
N ASP A 40 1.49 1.91 -8.60
CA ASP A 40 2.17 1.10 -9.60
C ASP A 40 2.96 -0.03 -8.95
N GLU A 41 3.62 0.22 -7.81
CA GLU A 41 4.31 -0.81 -7.04
C GLU A 41 3.34 -1.85 -6.44
N LEU A 42 2.21 -1.42 -5.85
CA LEU A 42 1.18 -2.34 -5.36
C LEU A 42 0.62 -3.22 -6.48
N LYS A 43 0.40 -2.67 -7.68
CA LYS A 43 -0.03 -3.46 -8.85
C LYS A 43 1.04 -4.44 -9.30
N ARG A 44 2.32 -4.06 -9.24
CA ARG A 44 3.44 -4.94 -9.56
C ARG A 44 3.50 -6.11 -8.58
N TRP A 45 3.37 -5.86 -7.29
CA TRP A 45 3.39 -6.89 -6.24
C TRP A 45 2.25 -7.88 -6.38
N LYS A 46 1.02 -7.41 -6.59
CA LYS A 46 -0.12 -8.27 -6.92
C LYS A 46 0.16 -9.28 -8.04
N LYS A 47 0.95 -8.86 -9.05
CA LYS A 47 1.26 -9.67 -10.23
C LYS A 47 2.48 -10.57 -10.01
N GLU A 48 3.53 -10.07 -9.36
CA GLU A 48 4.84 -10.69 -9.32
C GLU A 48 5.16 -11.38 -7.98
N ILE A 49 4.69 -10.83 -6.87
CA ILE A 49 5.06 -11.25 -5.51
C ILE A 49 3.90 -11.99 -4.84
N ASP A 50 2.72 -11.37 -4.84
CA ASP A 50 1.55 -11.81 -4.06
C ASP A 50 0.48 -12.52 -4.90
N SER A 51 0.81 -12.91 -6.15
CA SER A 51 -0.14 -13.52 -7.11
C SER A 51 -0.88 -14.76 -6.59
N ASN A 52 -0.26 -15.50 -5.66
CA ASN A 52 -0.86 -16.68 -5.00
C ASN A 52 -1.14 -16.45 -3.50
N ASN A 53 -1.21 -15.20 -3.06
CA ASN A 53 -1.45 -14.81 -1.67
C ASN A 53 -2.75 -14.01 -1.53
N PRO A 54 -3.93 -14.67 -1.39
CA PRO A 54 -5.23 -14.00 -1.32
C PRO A 54 -5.34 -12.96 -0.21
N PHE A 55 -4.60 -13.15 0.89
CA PHE A 55 -4.56 -12.20 2.00
C PHE A 55 -3.90 -10.88 1.59
N MET A 56 -2.73 -10.93 0.96
CA MET A 56 -2.02 -9.73 0.49
C MET A 56 -2.76 -9.06 -0.67
N LEU A 57 -3.27 -9.84 -1.64
CA LEU A 57 -4.08 -9.30 -2.74
C LEU A 57 -5.26 -8.45 -2.25
N LYS A 58 -5.91 -8.87 -1.16
CA LYS A 58 -7.00 -8.09 -0.55
C LYS A 58 -6.51 -6.76 0.03
N ILE A 59 -5.38 -6.76 0.73
CA ILE A 59 -4.78 -5.56 1.32
C ILE A 59 -4.38 -4.58 0.22
N GLU A 60 -3.68 -5.06 -0.81
CA GLU A 60 -3.21 -4.26 -1.93
C GLU A 60 -4.38 -3.63 -2.70
N ASN A 61 -5.46 -4.38 -2.94
CA ASN A 61 -6.68 -3.85 -3.55
C ASN A 61 -7.27 -2.68 -2.75
N ILE A 62 -7.41 -2.86 -1.42
CA ILE A 62 -7.97 -1.84 -0.54
C ILE A 62 -7.10 -0.58 -0.54
N PHE A 63 -5.78 -0.72 -0.57
CA PHE A 63 -4.88 0.43 -0.61
C PHE A 63 -4.90 1.13 -1.98
N ILE A 64 -4.98 0.39 -3.09
CA ILE A 64 -5.15 0.97 -4.43
C ILE A 64 -6.46 1.77 -4.50
N GLU A 65 -7.56 1.20 -4.03
CA GLU A 65 -8.87 1.87 -3.99
C GLU A 65 -8.84 3.12 -3.10
N ALA A 66 -8.25 3.03 -1.92
CA ALA A 66 -8.10 4.15 -1.00
C ALA A 66 -7.25 5.29 -1.62
N LEU A 67 -6.17 4.95 -2.32
CA LEU A 67 -5.36 5.94 -3.04
C LEU A 67 -6.11 6.55 -4.22
N ALA A 68 -6.92 5.78 -4.94
CA ALA A 68 -7.70 6.28 -6.08
C ALA A 68 -8.81 7.26 -5.67
N ALA A 69 -9.34 7.14 -4.44
CA ALA A 69 -10.44 7.95 -3.91
C ALA A 69 -10.04 9.34 -3.36
N ILE A 70 -8.74 9.65 -3.29
CA ILE A 70 -8.17 10.93 -2.83
C ILE A 70 -7.43 11.65 -3.93
#